data_AF-A0A3C0FY67-F1
#
_entry.id   AF-A0A3C0FY67-F1
#
_cell.length_a   1.000
_cell.length_b   1.000
_cell.length_c   1.000
_cell.angle_alpha   90.00
_cell.angle_beta   90.00
_cell.angle_gamma   90.00
#
_symmetry.space_group_name_H-M   'P 1'
#
loop_
_entity.id
_entity.type
_entity.pdbx_description
1 polymer ?
#
loop_
_entity_poly.entity_id
_entity_poly.type
_entity_poly.pdbx_seq_one_letter_code
_entity_poly.pdbx_strand_id
1 'polypeptide(L)'
;MNPEEYKWHINLVKDRLGYLNLTFEQAEKVYLHEEDKMTYSEKHFFSEWEEWDFDLSLFRKILNKEKFQDFEKAHQENIKRYEKSLVENDKPRDTDISYNKELIDFYTNGFLPDFFNKENQVGFLRTLKETDKIEYLKKEYKKFLNERKKELLTSHFRYNRSFKPNVLELELLRHKLIYIIPNYLYFKQEMDKPTKAISEYLENKFRYLIDTEEETISEKFQELKEFNQKCFEKYYGKPSSADTYFIKAPELTSAEERTYNTMTVLLLDEKKYGC
;
A
#
# COMPACT_ATOMS: atom_id res chain seq x y z
N MET A 1 -23.51 -19.99 -23.59
CA MET A 1 -24.65 -19.05 -23.60
C MET A 1 -25.64 -19.52 -24.64
N ASN A 2 -26.92 -19.62 -24.30
CA ASN A 2 -27.95 -19.96 -25.29
C ASN A 2 -28.39 -18.69 -26.07
N PRO A 3 -29.08 -18.82 -27.22
CA PRO A 3 -29.44 -17.67 -28.05
C PRO A 3 -30.37 -16.65 -27.39
N GLU A 4 -31.22 -17.07 -26.44
CA GLU A 4 -32.15 -16.18 -25.75
C GLU A 4 -31.45 -15.38 -24.63
N GLU A 5 -30.52 -16.01 -23.92
CA GLU A 5 -29.60 -15.33 -22.99
C GLU A 5 -28.75 -14.28 -23.72
N TYR A 6 -28.21 -14.62 -24.90
CA TYR A 6 -27.40 -13.70 -25.70
C TYR A 6 -28.19 -12.45 -26.13
N LYS A 7 -29.41 -12.63 -26.64
CA LYS A 7 -30.30 -11.51 -26.98
C LYS A 7 -30.67 -10.68 -25.75
N TRP A 8 -30.89 -11.33 -24.61
CA TRP A 8 -31.19 -10.64 -23.36
C TRP A 8 -30.04 -9.71 -22.95
N HIS A 9 -28.79 -10.18 -23.00
CA HIS A 9 -27.61 -9.35 -22.72
C HIS A 9 -27.49 -8.14 -23.67
N ILE A 10 -27.74 -8.33 -24.97
CA ILE A 10 -27.72 -7.24 -25.94
C ILE A 10 -28.81 -6.20 -25.63
N ASN A 11 -30.00 -6.65 -25.23
CA ASN A 11 -31.08 -5.74 -24.83
C ASN A 11 -30.74 -4.97 -23.55
N LEU A 12 -30.07 -5.59 -22.58
CA LEU A 12 -29.57 -4.87 -21.40
C LEU A 12 -28.60 -3.74 -21.76
N VAL A 13 -27.71 -3.97 -22.73
CA VAL A 13 -26.81 -2.93 -23.22
C VAL A 13 -27.60 -1.77 -23.82
N LYS A 14 -28.63 -2.07 -24.62
CA LYS A 14 -29.52 -1.04 -25.19
C LYS A 14 -30.26 -0.27 -24.11
N ASP A 15 -30.75 -0.93 -23.08
CA ASP A 15 -31.47 -0.30 -21.98
C ASP A 15 -30.56 0.63 -21.17
N ARG A 16 -29.36 0.15 -20.81
CA ARG A 16 -28.34 0.95 -20.10
C ARG A 16 -27.89 2.17 -20.90
N LEU A 17 -27.79 2.03 -22.22
CA LEU A 17 -27.38 3.07 -23.15
C LEU A 17 -28.56 3.65 -23.93
N GLY A 18 -29.76 3.67 -23.32
CA GLY A 18 -31.00 4.07 -23.99
C GLY A 18 -30.94 5.48 -24.61
N TYR A 19 -30.15 6.39 -24.01
CA TYR A 19 -29.93 7.74 -24.53
C TYR A 19 -29.23 7.78 -25.91
N LEU A 20 -28.55 6.70 -26.32
CA LEU A 20 -27.89 6.59 -27.62
C LEU A 20 -28.76 5.94 -28.70
N ASN A 21 -29.93 5.38 -28.33
CA ASN A 21 -30.83 4.66 -29.23
C ASN A 21 -30.09 3.66 -30.14
N LEU A 22 -29.30 2.76 -29.53
CA LEU A 22 -28.46 1.81 -30.27
C LEU A 22 -29.28 0.85 -31.14
N THR A 23 -28.79 0.53 -32.35
CA THR A 23 -29.30 -0.62 -33.11
C THR A 23 -28.88 -1.92 -32.42
N PHE A 24 -29.50 -3.04 -32.77
CA PHE A 24 -29.10 -4.35 -32.25
C PHE A 24 -27.62 -4.65 -32.54
N GLU A 25 -27.18 -4.43 -33.78
CA GLU A 25 -25.79 -4.63 -34.22
C GLU A 25 -24.80 -3.72 -33.48
N GLN A 26 -25.18 -2.48 -33.16
CA GLN A 26 -24.34 -1.58 -32.37
C GLN A 26 -24.22 -2.06 -30.92
N ALA A 27 -25.33 -2.48 -30.32
CA ALA A 27 -25.35 -2.99 -28.95
C ALA A 27 -24.64 -4.35 -28.82
N GLU A 28 -24.74 -5.20 -29.83
CA GLU A 28 -23.99 -6.46 -29.91
C GLU A 28 -22.48 -6.22 -29.90
N LYS A 29 -21.99 -5.26 -30.70
CA LYS A 29 -20.57 -4.89 -30.67
C LYS A 29 -20.15 -4.38 -29.29
N VAL A 30 -20.94 -3.52 -28.65
CA VAL A 30 -20.64 -3.03 -27.29
C VAL A 30 -20.59 -4.21 -26.31
N TYR A 31 -21.55 -5.12 -26.36
CA TYR A 31 -21.61 -6.30 -25.50
C TYR A 31 -20.35 -7.16 -25.61
N LEU A 32 -19.94 -7.51 -26.83
CA LEU A 32 -18.73 -8.33 -27.06
C LEU A 32 -17.47 -7.67 -26.49
N HIS A 33 -17.37 -6.34 -26.59
CA HIS A 33 -16.24 -5.62 -26.02
C HIS A 33 -16.30 -5.48 -24.49
N GLU A 34 -17.49 -5.46 -23.90
CA GLU A 34 -17.63 -5.57 -22.45
C GLU A 34 -17.20 -6.95 -21.95
N GLU A 35 -17.45 -8.03 -22.70
CA GLU A 35 -16.91 -9.36 -22.37
C GLU A 35 -15.37 -9.37 -22.41
N ASP A 36 -14.75 -8.78 -23.43
CA ASP A 36 -13.29 -8.65 -23.51
C ASP A 36 -12.73 -7.89 -22.28
N LYS A 37 -13.37 -6.77 -21.91
CA LYS A 37 -12.99 -5.96 -20.75
C LYS A 37 -13.13 -6.71 -19.42
N MET A 38 -14.15 -7.57 -19.29
CA MET A 38 -14.44 -8.34 -18.07
C MET A 38 -13.59 -9.61 -17.93
N THR A 39 -12.67 -9.86 -18.85
CA THR A 39 -11.74 -10.99 -18.75
C THR A 39 -10.85 -10.83 -17.52
N TYR A 40 -11.00 -11.72 -16.54
CA TYR A 40 -10.29 -11.65 -15.28
C TYR A 40 -8.78 -11.78 -15.47
N SER A 41 -8.02 -10.89 -14.82
CA SER A 41 -6.58 -10.99 -14.73
C SER A 41 -6.09 -10.30 -13.45
N GLU A 42 -5.33 -11.03 -12.64
CA GLU A 42 -4.73 -10.52 -11.39
C GLU A 42 -3.65 -9.47 -11.62
N LYS A 43 -3.02 -9.46 -12.81
CA LYS A 43 -1.84 -8.63 -13.12
C LYS A 43 -2.14 -7.48 -14.07
N HIS A 44 -2.99 -7.74 -15.04
CA HIS A 44 -3.37 -6.81 -16.09
C HIS A 44 -4.85 -6.48 -15.94
N PHE A 45 -5.12 -5.29 -15.42
CA PHE A 45 -6.46 -4.75 -15.26
C PHE A 45 -6.38 -3.24 -15.54
N PHE A 46 -7.48 -2.66 -15.99
CA PHE A 46 -7.56 -1.23 -16.27
C PHE A 46 -7.71 -0.41 -14.97
N SER A 47 -7.19 0.82 -14.97
CA SER A 47 -7.73 1.86 -14.09
C SER A 47 -9.00 2.44 -14.68
N GLU A 48 -9.80 3.16 -13.88
CA GLU A 48 -11.02 3.82 -14.36
C GLU A 48 -10.73 4.75 -15.55
N TRP A 49 -9.57 5.42 -15.55
CA TRP A 49 -9.14 6.29 -16.66
C TRP A 49 -8.85 5.49 -17.93
N GLU A 50 -8.15 4.37 -17.80
CA GLU A 50 -7.82 3.52 -18.93
C GLU A 50 -9.08 2.83 -19.48
N GLU A 51 -10.03 2.45 -18.62
CA GLU A 51 -11.34 1.96 -19.06
C GLU A 51 -12.08 3.02 -19.87
N TRP A 52 -12.05 4.28 -19.44
CA TRP A 52 -12.68 5.37 -20.16
C TRP A 52 -12.02 5.67 -21.50
N ASP A 53 -10.69 5.66 -21.56
CA ASP A 53 -9.96 5.82 -22.81
C ASP A 53 -10.27 4.65 -23.77
N PHE A 54 -10.36 3.43 -23.23
CA PHE A 54 -10.73 2.23 -23.98
C PHE A 54 -12.17 2.35 -24.52
N ASP A 55 -13.14 2.66 -23.67
CA ASP A 55 -14.54 2.86 -24.05
C ASP A 55 -14.66 3.95 -25.12
N LEU A 56 -13.97 5.09 -24.97
CA LEU A 56 -14.01 6.18 -25.94
C LEU A 56 -13.45 5.77 -27.31
N SER A 57 -12.35 5.00 -27.32
CA SER A 57 -11.77 4.44 -28.53
C SER A 57 -12.71 3.48 -29.25
N LEU A 58 -13.53 2.76 -28.47
CA LEU A 58 -14.47 1.77 -28.94
C LEU A 58 -15.72 2.43 -29.52
N PHE A 59 -16.38 3.28 -28.73
CA PHE A 59 -17.63 3.93 -29.13
C PHE A 59 -17.44 4.81 -30.37
N ARG A 60 -16.24 5.37 -30.58
CA ARG A 60 -15.89 6.09 -31.83
C ARG A 60 -15.99 5.21 -33.08
N LYS A 61 -15.79 3.90 -32.96
CA LYS A 61 -15.86 2.94 -34.10
C LYS A 61 -17.27 2.40 -34.31
N ILE A 62 -18.07 2.28 -33.25
CA ILE A 62 -19.41 1.68 -33.29
C ILE A 62 -20.48 2.72 -33.66
N LEU A 63 -20.36 3.92 -33.12
CA LEU A 63 -21.37 4.96 -33.23
C LEU A 63 -21.18 5.80 -34.49
N ASN A 64 -22.28 6.34 -35.00
CA ASN A 64 -22.22 7.42 -35.96
C ASN A 64 -21.84 8.74 -35.25
N LYS A 65 -21.56 9.78 -36.03
CA LYS A 65 -21.05 11.06 -35.51
C LYS A 65 -21.96 11.69 -34.45
N GLU A 66 -23.27 11.71 -34.68
CA GLU A 66 -24.25 12.33 -33.76
C GLU A 66 -24.32 11.57 -32.44
N LYS A 67 -24.53 10.24 -32.48
CA LYS A 67 -24.56 9.41 -31.28
C LYS A 67 -23.23 9.44 -30.51
N PHE A 68 -22.11 9.52 -31.23
CA PHE A 68 -20.80 9.63 -30.58
C PHE A 68 -20.64 10.95 -29.82
N GLN A 69 -21.19 12.06 -30.34
CA GLN A 69 -21.20 13.34 -29.61
C GLN A 69 -22.03 13.27 -28.34
N ASP A 70 -23.19 12.63 -28.38
CA ASP A 70 -24.02 12.41 -27.18
C ASP A 70 -23.30 11.55 -26.14
N PHE A 71 -22.64 10.48 -26.59
CA PHE A 71 -21.79 9.64 -25.74
C PHE A 71 -20.65 10.44 -25.12
N GLU A 72 -19.89 11.18 -25.92
CA GLU A 72 -18.73 11.95 -25.47
C GLU A 72 -19.14 12.99 -24.41
N LYS A 73 -20.29 13.63 -24.58
CA LYS A 73 -20.84 14.55 -23.58
C LYS A 73 -21.16 13.85 -22.25
N ALA A 74 -21.92 12.76 -22.30
CA ALA A 74 -22.26 11.99 -21.09
C ALA A 74 -21.00 11.43 -20.40
N HIS A 75 -20.04 11.00 -21.19
CA HIS A 75 -18.75 10.49 -20.73
C HIS A 75 -17.94 11.57 -20.00
N GLN A 76 -17.85 12.79 -20.57
CA GLN A 76 -17.20 13.92 -19.90
C GLN A 76 -17.91 14.34 -18.61
N GLU A 77 -19.24 14.26 -18.56
CA GLU A 77 -20.01 14.49 -17.33
C GLU A 77 -19.68 13.45 -16.25
N ASN A 78 -19.54 12.17 -16.62
CA ASN A 78 -19.10 11.11 -15.72
C ASN A 78 -17.69 11.36 -15.17
N ILE A 79 -16.74 11.71 -16.04
CA ILE A 79 -15.37 12.06 -15.66
C ILE A 79 -15.38 13.18 -14.61
N LYS A 80 -16.09 14.28 -14.88
CA LYS A 80 -16.18 15.42 -13.95
C LYS A 80 -16.79 15.04 -12.59
N ARG A 81 -17.81 14.17 -12.60
CA ARG A 81 -18.42 13.66 -11.35
C ARG A 81 -17.43 12.84 -10.55
N TYR A 82 -16.67 11.96 -11.21
CA TYR A 82 -15.66 11.15 -10.56
C TYR A 82 -14.50 11.99 -10.03
N GLU A 83 -13.97 12.94 -10.81
CA GLU A 83 -12.93 13.89 -10.35
C GLU A 83 -13.37 14.61 -9.07
N LYS A 84 -14.60 15.12 -9.05
CA LYS A 84 -15.18 15.75 -7.86
C LYS A 84 -15.23 14.77 -6.68
N SER A 85 -15.66 13.53 -6.91
CA SER A 85 -15.69 12.51 -5.87
C SER A 85 -14.30 12.15 -5.34
N LEU A 86 -13.27 12.15 -6.19
CA LEU A 86 -11.89 11.88 -5.76
C LEU A 86 -11.43 12.97 -4.79
N VAL A 87 -11.64 14.24 -5.14
CA VAL A 87 -11.27 15.40 -4.30
C VAL A 87 -12.07 15.41 -2.99
N GLU A 88 -13.36 15.11 -3.02
CA GLU A 88 -14.19 15.06 -1.81
C GLU A 88 -13.74 13.95 -0.85
N ASN A 89 -13.38 12.78 -1.40
CA ASN A 89 -12.88 11.64 -0.63
C ASN A 89 -11.44 11.82 -0.11
N ASP A 90 -10.70 12.81 -0.61
CA ASP A 90 -9.33 13.12 -0.17
C ASP A 90 -9.28 13.98 1.11
N LYS A 91 -10.33 14.77 1.37
CA LYS A 91 -10.39 15.71 2.51
C LYS A 91 -10.27 15.05 3.88
N PRO A 92 -10.88 13.89 4.19
CA PRO A 92 -10.87 13.32 5.54
C PRO A 92 -9.52 12.75 6.03
N ARG A 93 -8.39 13.10 5.39
CA ARG A 93 -7.06 12.53 5.66
C ARG A 93 -6.19 13.35 6.61
N ASP A 94 -6.59 14.56 6.97
CA ASP A 94 -5.78 15.47 7.79
C ASP A 94 -5.40 14.88 9.16
N THR A 95 -6.32 14.16 9.79
CA THR A 95 -6.07 13.44 11.05
C THR A 95 -5.01 12.37 10.87
N ASP A 96 -5.12 11.54 9.82
CA ASP A 96 -4.16 10.48 9.52
C ASP A 96 -2.77 11.05 9.21
N ILE A 97 -2.71 12.14 8.44
CA ILE A 97 -1.46 12.84 8.12
C ILE A 97 -0.81 13.37 9.39
N SER A 98 -1.57 14.01 10.27
CA SER A 98 -1.07 14.58 11.53
C SER A 98 -0.55 13.48 12.45
N TYR A 99 -1.29 12.38 12.58
CA TYR A 99 -0.87 11.20 13.33
C TYR A 99 0.47 10.65 12.83
N ASN A 100 0.62 10.44 11.52
CA ASN A 100 1.87 9.89 10.96
C ASN A 100 3.05 10.87 11.07
N LYS A 101 2.80 12.20 10.98
CA LYS A 101 3.84 13.21 11.21
C LYS A 101 4.37 13.16 12.65
N GLU A 102 3.50 12.99 13.64
CA GLU A 102 3.91 12.86 15.05
C GLU A 102 4.70 11.57 15.31
N LEU A 103 4.30 10.45 14.70
CA LEU A 103 5.10 9.22 14.76
C LEU A 103 6.50 9.41 14.17
N ILE A 104 6.60 10.03 12.99
CA ILE A 104 7.89 10.29 12.33
C ILE A 104 8.78 11.19 13.20
N ASP A 105 8.21 12.23 13.80
CA ASP A 105 8.93 13.15 14.69
C ASP A 105 9.49 12.40 15.90
N PHE A 106 8.66 11.65 16.62
CA PHE A 106 9.11 10.84 17.75
C PHE A 106 10.19 9.82 17.34
N TYR A 107 9.99 9.10 16.23
CA TYR A 107 10.97 8.09 15.81
C TYR A 107 12.30 8.71 15.42
N THR A 108 12.27 9.87 14.76
CA THR A 108 13.45 10.56 14.24
C THR A 108 14.22 11.29 15.32
N ASN A 109 13.51 11.98 16.22
CA ASN A 109 14.10 12.94 17.15
C ASN A 109 14.15 12.43 18.60
N GLY A 110 13.39 11.39 18.94
CA GLY A 110 13.40 10.75 20.26
C GLY A 110 13.99 9.34 20.21
N PHE A 111 13.25 8.42 19.60
CA PHE A 111 13.54 6.98 19.68
C PHE A 111 14.88 6.58 19.07
N LEU A 112 15.13 6.89 17.78
CA LEU A 112 16.37 6.45 17.13
C LEU A 112 17.65 7.04 17.76
N PRO A 113 17.73 8.36 18.05
CA PRO A 113 18.88 8.92 18.75
C PRO A 113 19.17 8.21 20.08
N ASP A 114 18.13 7.93 20.86
CA ASP A 114 18.26 7.23 22.14
C ASP A 114 18.68 5.77 21.96
N PHE A 115 18.15 5.08 20.94
CA PHE A 115 18.50 3.71 20.59
C PHE A 115 19.97 3.56 20.17
N PHE A 116 20.52 4.53 19.42
CA PHE A 116 21.92 4.51 18.98
C PHE A 116 22.91 5.10 19.99
N ASN A 117 22.43 5.74 21.06
CA ASN A 117 23.27 6.34 22.09
C ASN A 117 24.20 5.29 22.73
N LYS A 118 25.47 5.66 22.94
CA LYS A 118 26.54 4.76 23.41
C LYS A 118 26.28 4.15 24.80
N GLU A 119 25.48 4.79 25.63
CA GLU A 119 25.09 4.30 26.96
C GLU A 119 23.97 3.24 26.89
N ASN A 120 23.13 3.30 25.85
CA ASN A 120 22.03 2.36 25.59
C ASN A 120 22.38 1.35 24.49
N GLN A 121 23.64 1.30 24.07
CA GLN A 121 24.01 0.45 22.96
C GLN A 121 23.73 -0.99 23.32
N VAL A 122 22.75 -1.55 22.60
CA VAL A 122 22.64 -2.97 22.40
C VAL A 122 23.99 -3.42 21.83
N GLY A 123 24.88 -3.89 22.73
CA GLY A 123 26.25 -4.31 22.41
C GLY A 123 26.29 -5.32 21.26
N PHE A 124 25.15 -5.98 21.06
CA PHE A 124 24.74 -6.79 19.93
C PHE A 124 25.29 -6.30 18.59
N LEU A 125 24.97 -5.08 18.13
CA LEU A 125 25.36 -4.63 16.77
C LEU A 125 26.88 -4.50 16.58
N ARG A 126 27.63 -4.25 17.65
CA ARG A 126 29.10 -4.07 17.61
C ARG A 126 29.88 -5.38 17.63
N THR A 127 29.27 -6.47 18.05
CA THR A 127 29.92 -7.79 18.16
C THR A 127 29.57 -8.72 17.00
N LEU A 128 28.72 -8.28 16.06
CA LEU A 128 28.25 -9.10 14.94
C LEU A 128 29.41 -9.42 13.98
N LYS A 129 29.83 -10.68 13.98
CA LYS A 129 30.82 -11.21 13.02
C LYS A 129 30.27 -11.34 11.59
N GLU A 130 28.97 -11.10 11.38
CA GLU A 130 28.26 -11.27 10.10
C GLU A 130 27.98 -9.94 9.39
N THR A 131 28.86 -8.96 9.55
CA THR A 131 28.71 -7.61 8.97
C THR A 131 28.37 -7.65 7.49
N ASP A 132 29.03 -8.52 6.71
CA ASP A 132 28.81 -8.59 5.26
C ASP A 132 27.40 -9.08 4.90
N LYS A 133 26.85 -10.03 5.66
CA LYS A 133 25.49 -10.55 5.43
C LYS A 133 24.43 -9.53 5.85
N ILE A 134 24.69 -8.81 6.93
CA ILE A 134 23.79 -7.75 7.41
C ILE A 134 23.80 -6.57 6.44
N GLU A 135 24.97 -6.13 5.98
CA GLU A 135 25.09 -5.08 4.97
C GLU A 135 24.47 -5.48 3.63
N TYR A 136 24.60 -6.75 3.24
CA TYR A 136 23.84 -7.30 2.11
C TYR A 136 22.33 -7.16 2.34
N LEU A 137 21.82 -7.60 3.50
CA LEU A 137 20.40 -7.57 3.79
C LEU A 137 19.85 -6.14 3.83
N LYS A 138 20.61 -5.18 4.38
CA LYS A 138 20.27 -3.74 4.35
C LYS A 138 20.23 -3.19 2.93
N LYS A 139 21.15 -3.58 2.06
CA LYS A 139 21.14 -3.17 0.65
C LYS A 139 19.90 -3.68 -0.08
N GLU A 140 19.54 -4.95 0.13
CA GLU A 140 18.32 -5.53 -0.44
C GLU A 140 17.06 -4.89 0.15
N TYR A 141 17.06 -4.58 1.45
CA TYR A 141 15.96 -3.83 2.07
C TYR A 141 15.80 -2.44 1.46
N LYS A 142 16.91 -1.71 1.23
CA LYS A 142 16.89 -0.42 0.53
C LYS A 142 16.31 -0.53 -0.88
N LYS A 143 16.68 -1.58 -1.62
CA LYS A 143 16.14 -1.83 -2.96
C LYS A 143 14.63 -2.08 -2.90
N PHE A 144 14.19 -2.93 -1.98
CA PHE A 144 12.78 -3.17 -1.70
C PHE A 144 12.03 -1.86 -1.40
N LEU A 145 12.56 -1.02 -0.51
CA LEU A 145 11.97 0.27 -0.17
C LEU A 145 11.84 1.19 -1.40
N ASN A 146 12.86 1.25 -2.25
CA ASN A 146 12.83 2.06 -3.48
C ASN A 146 11.82 1.55 -4.51
N GLU A 147 11.74 0.23 -4.69
CA GLU A 147 10.76 -0.40 -5.58
C GLU A 147 9.33 -0.12 -5.11
N ARG A 148 9.08 -0.23 -3.80
CA ARG A 148 7.77 0.10 -3.21
C ARG A 148 7.42 1.57 -3.31
N LYS A 149 8.39 2.48 -3.14
CA LYS A 149 8.17 3.92 -3.40
C LYS A 149 7.72 4.16 -4.84
N LYS A 150 8.41 3.52 -5.79
CA LYS A 150 8.10 3.65 -7.22
C LYS A 150 6.70 3.11 -7.50
N GLU A 151 6.38 1.93 -7.00
CA GLU A 151 5.05 1.32 -7.14
C GLU A 151 3.96 2.24 -6.58
N LEU A 152 4.11 2.72 -5.34
CA LEU A 152 3.19 3.65 -4.69
C LEU A 152 2.94 4.89 -5.56
N LEU A 153 4.01 5.52 -6.07
CA LEU A 153 3.90 6.69 -6.93
C LEU A 153 3.19 6.37 -8.25
N THR A 154 3.60 5.28 -8.92
CA THR A 154 2.98 4.89 -10.20
C THR A 154 1.51 4.55 -10.06
N SER A 155 1.15 3.79 -9.02
CA SER A 155 -0.23 3.43 -8.71
C SER A 155 -1.03 4.69 -8.35
N HIS A 156 -0.48 5.58 -7.53
CA HIS A 156 -1.16 6.82 -7.19
C HIS A 156 -1.55 7.62 -8.44
N PHE A 157 -0.60 7.91 -9.32
CA PHE A 157 -0.88 8.71 -10.51
C PHE A 157 -1.73 7.96 -11.55
N ARG A 158 -1.64 6.62 -11.61
CA ARG A 158 -2.48 5.79 -12.49
C ARG A 158 -3.95 5.81 -12.09
N TYR A 159 -4.28 5.74 -10.81
CA TYR A 159 -5.67 5.65 -10.32
C TYR A 159 -6.24 7.00 -9.90
N ASN A 160 -5.43 7.87 -9.30
CA ASN A 160 -5.92 9.12 -8.70
C ASN A 160 -5.48 10.38 -9.46
N ARG A 161 -4.56 10.26 -10.41
CA ARG A 161 -3.91 11.39 -11.08
C ARG A 161 -3.41 12.40 -10.04
N SER A 162 -3.87 13.65 -10.09
CA SER A 162 -3.55 14.71 -9.12
C SER A 162 -4.71 15.04 -8.17
N PHE A 163 -5.79 14.25 -8.17
CA PHE A 163 -7.03 14.59 -7.47
C PHE A 163 -7.06 14.17 -5.99
N LYS A 164 -6.08 13.36 -5.54
CA LYS A 164 -5.98 12.90 -4.15
C LYS A 164 -4.62 13.19 -3.49
N PRO A 165 -4.16 14.45 -3.43
CA PRO A 165 -2.86 14.79 -2.87
C PRO A 165 -2.69 14.36 -1.40
N ASN A 166 -3.73 14.38 -0.58
CA ASN A 166 -3.61 13.99 0.83
C ASN A 166 -3.43 12.48 0.98
N VAL A 167 -4.10 11.66 0.16
CA VAL A 167 -3.82 10.22 0.10
C VAL A 167 -2.36 9.96 -0.28
N LEU A 168 -1.82 10.68 -1.27
CA LEU A 168 -0.41 10.54 -1.62
C LEU A 168 0.51 10.93 -0.46
N GLU A 169 0.26 12.06 0.20
CA GLU A 169 1.04 12.50 1.35
C GLU A 169 1.01 11.45 2.47
N LEU A 170 -0.18 10.94 2.82
CA LEU A 170 -0.34 9.91 3.84
C LEU A 170 0.44 8.64 3.51
N GLU A 171 0.32 8.13 2.28
CA GLU A 171 1.03 6.93 1.84
C GLU A 171 2.55 7.15 1.86
N LEU A 172 3.03 8.33 1.48
CA LEU A 172 4.46 8.68 1.56
C LEU A 172 4.95 8.80 3.02
N LEU A 173 4.13 9.29 3.94
CA LEU A 173 4.46 9.33 5.37
C LEU A 173 4.53 7.93 5.96
N ARG A 174 3.56 7.06 5.67
CA ARG A 174 3.58 5.64 6.06
C ARG A 174 4.79 4.92 5.49
N HIS A 175 5.11 5.20 4.23
CA HIS A 175 6.30 4.66 3.60
C HIS A 175 7.59 5.21 4.24
N LYS A 176 7.61 6.48 4.68
CA LYS A 176 8.74 7.03 5.43
C LYS A 176 8.93 6.36 6.78
N LEU A 177 7.86 6.00 7.50
CA LEU A 177 7.97 5.28 8.76
C LEU A 177 8.75 3.96 8.63
N ILE A 178 8.58 3.22 7.53
CA ILE A 178 9.32 1.97 7.30
C ILE A 178 10.80 2.17 6.90
N TYR A 179 11.21 3.39 6.49
CA TYR A 179 12.64 3.72 6.36
C TYR A 179 13.29 3.95 7.73
N ILE A 180 12.50 4.40 8.71
CA ILE A 180 12.95 4.77 10.04
C ILE A 180 12.97 3.52 10.95
N ILE A 181 11.86 2.78 11.00
CA ILE A 181 11.71 1.52 11.72
C ILE A 181 11.37 0.42 10.70
N PRO A 182 12.34 -0.43 10.33
CA PRO A 182 12.14 -1.46 9.32
C PRO A 182 10.98 -2.40 9.65
N ASN A 183 10.14 -2.68 8.65
CA ASN A 183 9.12 -3.72 8.77
C ASN A 183 9.66 -5.03 8.18
N TYR A 184 10.25 -5.86 9.04
CA TYR A 184 10.86 -7.12 8.62
C TYR A 184 9.84 -8.11 8.04
N LEU A 185 8.64 -8.22 8.61
CA LEU A 185 7.61 -9.15 8.12
C LEU A 185 7.21 -8.83 6.68
N TYR A 186 7.03 -7.54 6.37
CA TYR A 186 6.69 -7.13 5.01
C TYR A 186 7.84 -7.43 4.04
N PHE A 187 9.09 -7.12 4.43
CA PHE A 187 10.24 -7.45 3.60
C PHE A 187 10.39 -8.96 3.37
N LYS A 188 10.20 -9.78 4.41
CA LYS A 188 10.34 -11.24 4.36
C LYS A 188 9.43 -11.90 3.32
N GLN A 189 8.24 -11.32 3.07
CA GLN A 189 7.30 -11.82 2.06
C GLN A 189 7.77 -11.55 0.62
N GLU A 190 8.69 -10.60 0.45
CA GLU A 190 9.10 -10.05 -0.85
C GLU A 190 10.56 -10.38 -1.21
N MET A 191 11.25 -11.12 -0.34
CA MET A 191 12.62 -11.56 -0.59
C MET A 191 12.70 -12.54 -1.75
N ASP A 192 13.68 -12.33 -2.62
CA ASP A 192 14.11 -13.36 -3.56
C ASP A 192 14.79 -14.54 -2.84
N LYS A 193 15.04 -15.64 -3.58
CA LYS A 193 15.60 -16.86 -2.99
C LYS A 193 16.95 -16.63 -2.27
N PRO A 194 17.94 -15.92 -2.86
CA PRO A 194 19.20 -15.64 -2.18
C PRO A 194 19.04 -14.81 -0.91
N THR A 195 18.22 -13.76 -0.96
CA THR A 195 17.99 -12.88 0.20
C THR A 195 17.29 -13.61 1.33
N LYS A 196 16.31 -14.45 0.99
CA LYS A 196 15.62 -15.32 1.95
C LYS A 196 16.59 -16.27 2.65
N ALA A 197 17.50 -16.91 1.90
CA ALA A 197 18.48 -17.83 2.50
C ALA A 197 19.43 -17.12 3.48
N ILE A 198 19.85 -15.89 3.17
CA ILE A 198 20.66 -15.07 4.08
C ILE A 198 19.85 -14.68 5.32
N SER A 199 18.59 -14.28 5.13
CA SER A 199 17.70 -13.92 6.23
C SER A 199 17.46 -15.08 7.18
N GLU A 200 17.16 -16.27 6.65
CA GLU A 200 16.97 -17.50 7.45
C GLU A 200 18.25 -17.91 8.19
N TYR A 201 19.42 -17.72 7.59
CA TYR A 201 20.70 -17.93 8.28
C TYR A 201 20.84 -16.99 9.49
N LEU A 202 20.54 -15.69 9.31
CA LEU A 202 20.63 -14.71 10.40
C LEU A 202 19.58 -14.95 11.48
N GLU A 203 18.33 -15.29 11.11
CA GLU A 203 17.28 -15.69 12.06
C GLU A 203 17.74 -16.85 12.94
N ASN A 204 18.30 -17.90 12.34
CA ASN A 204 18.80 -19.06 13.09
C ASN A 204 20.00 -18.72 13.96
N LYS A 205 20.92 -17.89 13.46
CA LYS A 205 22.13 -17.48 14.19
C LYS A 205 21.80 -16.64 15.42
N PHE A 206 20.82 -15.75 15.31
CA PHE A 206 20.40 -14.84 16.36
C PHE A 206 19.16 -15.31 17.12
N ARG A 207 18.76 -16.57 16.92
CA ARG A 207 17.65 -17.21 17.66
C ARG A 207 17.87 -17.16 19.17
N TYR A 208 19.13 -17.25 19.60
CA TYR A 208 19.54 -17.20 21.00
C TYR A 208 20.47 -15.99 21.18
N LEU A 209 19.86 -14.84 21.44
CA LEU A 209 20.58 -13.65 21.92
C LEU A 209 21.05 -13.88 23.36
N ILE A 210 22.05 -13.11 23.79
CA ILE A 210 22.37 -13.04 25.22
C ILE A 210 21.18 -12.37 25.91
N ASP A 211 20.69 -12.95 27.02
CA ASP A 211 19.45 -12.52 27.69
C ASP A 211 19.37 -10.99 27.92
N THR A 212 20.49 -10.37 28.30
CA THR A 212 20.58 -8.91 28.53
C THR A 212 20.33 -8.06 27.28
N GLU A 213 20.72 -8.56 26.09
CA GLU A 213 20.48 -7.86 24.82
C GLU A 213 19.03 -8.00 24.39
N GLU A 214 18.43 -9.16 24.63
CA GLU A 214 17.02 -9.41 24.35
C GLU A 214 16.10 -8.55 25.23
N GLU A 215 16.41 -8.44 26.52
CA GLU A 215 15.70 -7.56 27.45
C GLU A 215 15.75 -6.10 26.97
N THR A 216 16.94 -5.60 26.63
CA THR A 216 17.11 -4.23 26.14
C THR A 216 16.31 -3.97 24.85
N ILE A 217 16.36 -4.89 23.89
CA ILE A 217 15.57 -4.79 22.66
C ILE A 217 14.07 -4.79 22.99
N SER A 218 13.62 -5.70 23.85
CA SER A 218 12.21 -5.83 24.22
C SER A 218 11.68 -4.57 24.89
N GLU A 219 12.45 -3.98 25.82
CA GLU A 219 12.12 -2.71 26.47
C GLU A 219 11.95 -1.58 25.46
N LYS A 220 12.86 -1.47 24.48
CA LYS A 220 12.77 -0.43 23.43
C LYS A 220 11.55 -0.60 22.53
N PHE A 221 11.23 -1.84 22.13
CA PHE A 221 10.01 -2.08 21.35
C PHE A 221 8.73 -1.89 22.16
N GLN A 222 8.77 -2.14 23.47
CA GLN A 222 7.66 -1.84 24.37
C GLN A 222 7.45 -0.32 24.51
N GLU A 223 8.51 0.47 24.65
CA GLU A 223 8.46 1.94 24.63
C GLU A 223 7.79 2.46 23.34
N LEU A 224 8.22 1.91 22.19
CA LEU A 224 7.66 2.23 20.89
C LEU A 224 6.16 1.91 20.81
N LYS A 225 5.76 0.73 21.31
CA LYS A 225 4.36 0.26 21.33
C LYS A 225 3.49 1.17 22.20
N GLU A 226 3.96 1.55 23.38
CA GLU A 226 3.27 2.46 24.28
C GLU A 226 3.09 3.85 23.69
N PHE A 227 4.14 4.39 23.06
CA PHE A 227 4.03 5.66 22.36
C PHE A 227 3.02 5.59 21.21
N ASN A 228 3.09 4.55 20.37
CA ASN A 228 2.16 4.36 19.27
C ASN A 228 0.71 4.27 19.74
N GLN A 229 0.47 3.58 20.85
CA GLN A 229 -0.86 3.49 21.46
C GLN A 229 -1.33 4.85 21.98
N LYS A 230 -0.51 5.58 22.75
CA LYS A 230 -0.85 6.92 23.25
C LYS A 230 -1.13 7.90 22.11
N CYS A 231 -0.31 7.87 21.06
CA CYS A 231 -0.48 8.68 19.86
C CYS A 231 -1.79 8.29 19.14
N PHE A 232 -2.09 7.00 19.02
CA PHE A 232 -3.36 6.55 18.43
C PHE A 232 -4.56 7.07 19.23
N GLU A 233 -4.54 6.90 20.55
CA GLU A 233 -5.61 7.37 21.45
C GLU A 233 -5.82 8.89 21.36
N LYS A 234 -4.75 9.67 21.14
CA LYS A 234 -4.81 11.13 20.96
C LYS A 234 -5.59 11.53 19.70
N TYR A 235 -5.44 10.81 18.60
CA TYR A 235 -6.05 11.17 17.31
C TYR A 235 -7.38 10.49 17.03
N TYR A 236 -7.58 9.27 17.55
CA TYR A 236 -8.76 8.44 17.24
C TYR A 236 -9.61 8.11 18.47
N GLY A 237 -9.20 8.55 19.66
CA GLY A 237 -9.85 8.22 20.92
C GLY A 237 -9.50 6.81 21.43
N LYS A 238 -10.01 6.46 22.61
CA LYS A 238 -9.85 5.10 23.15
C LYS A 238 -10.74 4.15 22.36
N PRO A 239 -10.24 2.98 21.95
CA PRO A 239 -11.09 1.98 21.32
C PRO A 239 -12.24 1.63 22.27
N SER A 240 -13.47 1.98 21.89
CA SER A 240 -14.64 1.58 22.67
C SER A 240 -14.87 0.09 22.45
N SER A 241 -15.34 -0.62 23.47
CA SER A 241 -15.73 -2.04 23.34
C SER A 241 -16.89 -2.27 22.35
N ALA A 242 -17.52 -1.21 21.85
CA ALA A 242 -18.62 -1.25 20.88
C ALA A 242 -18.17 -1.00 19.42
N ASP A 243 -16.93 -0.53 19.18
CA ASP A 243 -16.38 -0.29 17.83
C ASP A 243 -15.55 -1.49 17.34
N THR A 244 -16.11 -2.69 17.44
CA THR A 244 -15.48 -3.99 17.14
C THR A 244 -15.30 -4.27 15.64
N TYR A 245 -14.80 -3.29 14.88
CA TYR A 245 -14.22 -3.50 13.54
C TYR A 245 -12.71 -3.29 13.51
N PHE A 246 -12.04 -3.22 14.67
CA PHE A 246 -10.60 -3.40 14.71
C PHE A 246 -10.30 -4.87 14.38
N ILE A 247 -9.86 -5.13 13.14
CA ILE A 247 -9.16 -6.37 12.82
C ILE A 247 -7.98 -6.41 13.79
N LYS A 248 -8.11 -7.19 14.87
CA LYS A 248 -6.96 -7.53 15.70
C LYS A 248 -5.99 -8.22 14.78
N ALA A 249 -4.87 -7.57 14.48
CA ALA A 249 -3.77 -8.23 13.81
C ALA A 249 -3.49 -9.53 14.59
N PRO A 250 -3.28 -10.67 13.92
CA PRO A 250 -2.95 -11.90 14.61
C PRO A 250 -1.77 -11.63 15.55
N GLU A 251 -1.96 -11.90 16.84
CA GLU A 251 -0.91 -11.71 17.83
C GLU A 251 0.24 -12.66 17.50
N LEU A 252 1.43 -12.10 17.31
CA LEU A 252 2.63 -12.90 17.12
C LEU A 252 2.86 -13.75 18.36
N THR A 253 3.30 -14.99 18.19
CA THR A 253 3.85 -15.74 19.31
C THR A 253 5.09 -15.03 19.84
N SER A 254 5.44 -15.23 21.12
CA SER A 254 6.63 -14.60 21.70
C SER A 254 7.93 -14.90 20.92
N ALA A 255 8.01 -16.08 20.30
CA ALA A 255 9.14 -16.45 19.44
C ALA A 255 9.18 -15.67 18.11
N GLU A 256 8.01 -15.43 17.50
CA GLU A 256 7.89 -14.63 16.29
C GLU A 256 8.15 -13.15 16.56
N GLU A 257 7.66 -12.60 17.68
CA GLU A 257 7.93 -11.23 18.12
C GLU A 257 9.43 -11.02 18.37
N ARG A 258 10.09 -11.96 19.07
CA ARG A 258 11.55 -11.94 19.27
C ARG A 258 12.30 -11.92 17.94
N THR A 259 11.93 -12.79 17.00
CA THR A 259 12.55 -12.86 15.68
C THR A 259 12.35 -11.56 14.91
N TYR A 260 11.12 -11.02 14.92
CA TYR A 260 10.78 -9.76 14.29
C TYR A 260 11.59 -8.59 14.83
N ASN A 261 11.66 -8.43 16.16
CA ASN A 261 12.40 -7.35 16.81
C ASN A 261 13.89 -7.45 16.48
N THR A 262 14.46 -8.65 16.59
CA THR A 262 15.88 -8.90 16.28
C THR A 262 16.21 -8.54 14.83
N MET A 263 15.43 -9.05 13.88
CA MET A 263 15.67 -8.79 12.45
C MET A 263 15.41 -7.33 12.09
N THR A 264 14.46 -6.68 12.73
CA THR A 264 14.23 -5.24 12.60
C THR A 264 15.45 -4.45 13.05
N VAL A 265 16.03 -4.79 14.20
CA VAL A 265 17.27 -4.16 14.70
C VAL A 265 18.44 -4.37 13.75
N LEU A 266 18.60 -5.56 13.18
CA LEU A 266 19.64 -5.82 12.18
C LEU A 266 19.46 -4.96 10.92
N LEU A 267 18.22 -4.63 10.57
CA LEU A 267 17.88 -3.77 9.44
C LEU A 267 17.88 -2.27 9.79
N LEU A 268 18.05 -1.87 11.05
CA LEU A 268 18.07 -0.45 11.40
C LEU A 268 19.26 0.25 10.73
N ASP A 269 19.01 1.44 10.18
CA ASP A 269 20.01 2.32 9.60
C ASP A 269 19.92 3.69 10.25
N GLU A 270 21.01 4.14 10.87
CA GLU A 270 21.11 5.47 11.47
C GLU A 270 20.84 6.59 10.44
N LYS A 271 21.21 6.35 9.17
CA LYS A 271 20.95 7.25 8.05
C LYS A 271 19.58 7.05 7.41
N LYS A 272 18.75 6.15 7.96
CA LYS A 272 17.36 5.90 7.53
C LYS A 272 17.28 5.64 6.02
N TYR A 273 18.25 4.92 5.47
CA TYR A 273 18.39 4.62 4.05
C TYR A 273 18.46 5.83 3.11
N GLY A 274 18.65 7.05 3.64
CA GLY A 274 18.70 8.31 2.91
C GLY A 274 17.35 9.00 2.67
N CYS A 275 16.32 8.71 3.49
CA CYS A 275 15.03 9.40 3.43
C CYS A 275 14.99 10.77 4.13
#